data_AF-A0A6M1ZLQ0-F1
#
_entry.id   AF-A0A6M1ZLQ0-F1
#
_cell.length_a   1.000
_cell.length_b   1.000
_cell.length_c   1.000
_cell.angle_alpha   90.00
_cell.angle_beta   90.00
_cell.angle_gamma   90.00
#
_symmetry.space_group_name_H-M   'P 1'
#
loop_
_entity.id
_entity.type
_entity.pdbx_description
1 polymer ?
#
loop_
_entity_poly.entity_id
_entity_poly.type
_entity_poly.pdbx_seq_one_letter_code
_entity_poly.pdbx_strand_id
1 'polypeptide(L)'
;ESGHAIVGLIVEHADPVDKVTIIPRGFSLGATHFLPKKNRLSYWRKEVLDQLAVLMGGRCAEEIFLEDVSSGAQQDFTQATKLARSMVCQWGMSDALGNVAYDESGDNGNGFSGFPYHEKSYSEQTAKAIDDEVRKLLEKAHDRAKEIIITHKEAIEKMTEMLMEYETLDAQDIRDILNHEWDDEKKKKRLRDADDLFKSPPSGPPPPPKFPSELDEQPRTDNDAGLGIAET
;
A
#
# COMPACT_ATOMS: atom_id res chain seq x y z
N GLU A 1 -10.84 -8.88 -2.64
CA GLU A 1 -9.41 -9.22 -2.85
C GLU A 1 -8.95 -9.28 -4.32
N SER A 2 -9.38 -10.24 -5.15
CA SER A 2 -8.88 -10.38 -6.53
C SER A 2 -8.94 -9.08 -7.36
N GLY A 3 -10.00 -8.28 -7.18
CA GLY A 3 -10.15 -6.97 -7.81
C GLY A 3 -9.05 -5.98 -7.42
N HIS A 4 -8.70 -5.86 -6.13
CA HIS A 4 -7.60 -4.99 -5.68
C HIS A 4 -6.26 -5.44 -6.26
N ALA A 5 -6.01 -6.76 -6.26
CA ALA A 5 -4.77 -7.34 -6.74
C ALA A 5 -4.52 -7.08 -8.22
N ILE A 6 -5.52 -7.36 -9.07
CA ILE A 6 -5.41 -7.16 -10.52
C ILE A 6 -5.29 -5.67 -10.85
N VAL A 7 -6.11 -4.81 -10.24
CA VAL A 7 -5.98 -3.37 -10.47
C VAL A 7 -4.60 -2.87 -10.03
N GLY A 8 -4.11 -3.31 -8.87
CA GLY A 8 -2.78 -2.96 -8.36
C GLY A 8 -1.61 -3.42 -9.23
N LEU A 9 -1.76 -4.53 -9.94
CA LEU A 9 -0.75 -5.00 -10.89
C LEU A 9 -0.76 -4.26 -12.22
N ILE A 10 -1.92 -3.81 -12.69
CA ILE A 10 -2.08 -3.18 -14.01
C ILE A 10 -1.73 -1.69 -13.98
N VAL A 11 -2.04 -0.99 -12.89
CA VAL A 11 -1.73 0.44 -12.79
C VAL A 11 -0.20 0.66 -12.68
N GLU A 12 0.29 1.72 -13.32
CA GLU A 12 1.73 1.95 -13.51
C GLU A 12 2.43 2.35 -12.20
N HIS A 13 1.76 3.14 -11.37
CA HIS A 13 2.37 3.84 -10.25
C HIS A 13 1.99 3.29 -8.87
N ALA A 14 1.25 2.17 -8.80
CA ALA A 14 0.97 1.53 -7.52
C ALA A 14 2.22 0.88 -6.92
N ASP A 15 2.13 0.67 -5.61
CA ASP A 15 3.04 -0.24 -4.93
C ASP A 15 2.81 -1.67 -5.47
N PRO A 16 3.88 -2.47 -5.62
CA PRO A 16 3.78 -3.83 -6.10
C PRO A 16 3.02 -4.70 -5.10
N VAL A 17 2.15 -5.57 -5.62
CA VAL A 17 1.46 -6.59 -4.83
C VAL A 17 2.48 -7.62 -4.34
N ASP A 18 2.48 -7.87 -3.03
CA ASP A 18 3.30 -8.86 -2.35
C ASP A 18 2.61 -10.21 -2.27
N LYS A 19 1.36 -10.20 -1.79
CA LYS A 19 0.51 -11.38 -1.67
C LYS A 19 -0.95 -10.99 -1.51
N VAL A 20 -1.83 -11.92 -1.81
CA VAL A 20 -3.27 -11.82 -1.63
C VAL A 20 -3.73 -13.00 -0.81
N THR A 21 -4.56 -12.77 0.20
CA THR A 21 -5.08 -13.83 1.06
C THR A 21 -6.56 -13.63 1.36
N ILE A 22 -7.31 -14.74 1.43
CA ILE A 22 -8.70 -14.76 1.91
C ILE A 22 -8.79 -15.26 3.36
N ILE A 23 -7.65 -15.39 4.04
CA ILE A 23 -7.62 -15.77 5.46
C ILE A 23 -8.02 -14.54 6.28
N PRO A 24 -9.09 -14.61 7.09
CA PRO A 24 -9.57 -13.46 7.85
C PRO A 24 -8.54 -13.05 8.91
N ARG A 25 -8.31 -11.73 9.03
CA ARG A 25 -7.46 -11.14 10.08
C ARG A 25 -8.10 -9.89 10.64
N GLY A 26 -8.42 -9.91 11.93
CA GLY A 26 -9.09 -8.80 12.60
C GLY A 26 -10.48 -8.56 12.00
N PHE A 27 -10.75 -7.33 11.55
CA PHE A 27 -12.01 -6.93 10.92
C PHE A 27 -12.07 -7.17 9.40
N SER A 28 -10.99 -7.69 8.78
CA SER A 28 -10.95 -7.95 7.34
C SER A 28 -11.15 -9.44 7.04
N LEU A 29 -12.01 -9.74 6.05
CA LEU A 29 -12.28 -11.10 5.57
C LEU A 29 -11.18 -11.63 4.62
N GLY A 30 -10.29 -10.76 4.16
CA GLY A 30 -9.12 -11.04 3.33
C GLY A 30 -8.25 -9.79 3.20
N ALA A 31 -7.08 -9.88 2.58
CA ALA A 31 -6.24 -8.71 2.33
C ALA A 31 -5.32 -8.89 1.13
N THR A 32 -5.17 -7.83 0.37
CA THR A 32 -4.13 -7.65 -0.65
C THR A 32 -3.01 -6.83 -0.03
N HIS A 33 -1.84 -7.45 0.12
CA HIS A 33 -0.66 -6.81 0.68
C HIS A 33 0.17 -6.19 -0.44
N PHE A 34 0.60 -4.96 -0.21
CA PHE A 34 1.48 -4.21 -1.10
C PHE A 34 2.82 -3.98 -0.42
N LEU A 35 3.91 -4.02 -1.18
CA LEU A 35 5.27 -3.72 -0.71
C LEU A 35 5.60 -2.24 -1.01
N PRO A 36 5.74 -1.37 0.01
CA PRO A 36 6.08 0.03 -0.22
C PRO A 36 7.44 0.15 -0.92
N LYS A 37 7.49 0.78 -2.10
CA LYS A 37 8.77 0.94 -2.86
C LYS A 37 9.75 1.92 -2.19
N LYS A 38 9.26 2.89 -1.43
CA LYS A 38 10.05 3.97 -0.83
C LYS A 38 9.44 4.40 0.50
N ASN A 39 10.26 4.94 1.40
CA ASN A 39 9.77 5.70 2.54
C ASN A 39 9.16 7.02 2.03
N ARG A 40 7.84 7.18 2.10
CA ARG A 40 7.12 8.27 1.42
C ARG A 40 7.04 9.50 2.32
N LEU A 41 7.69 10.60 1.89
CA LEU A 41 7.50 11.94 2.44
C LEU A 41 6.56 12.81 1.58
N SER A 42 6.32 12.42 0.33
CA SER A 42 5.51 13.17 -0.64
C SER A 42 4.79 12.21 -1.59
N TYR A 43 3.66 12.63 -2.14
CA TYR A 43 2.86 11.86 -3.10
C TYR A 43 2.78 12.59 -4.44
N TRP A 44 2.95 11.85 -5.54
CA TRP A 44 2.68 12.38 -6.88
C TRP A 44 1.21 12.17 -7.25
N ARG A 45 0.59 13.13 -7.95
CA ARG A 45 -0.84 13.04 -8.32
C ARG A 45 -1.20 11.74 -9.02
N LYS A 46 -0.36 11.28 -9.97
CA LYS A 46 -0.61 10.03 -10.72
C LYS A 46 -0.59 8.79 -9.82
N GLU A 47 0.34 8.73 -8.85
CA GLU A 47 0.40 7.63 -7.87
C GLU A 47 -0.87 7.56 -7.03
N VAL A 48 -1.37 8.71 -6.58
CA VAL A 48 -2.58 8.77 -5.76
C VAL A 48 -3.82 8.38 -6.57
N LEU A 49 -3.91 8.81 -7.84
CA LEU A 49 -4.99 8.40 -8.73
C LEU A 49 -4.99 6.87 -8.97
N ASP A 50 -3.81 6.28 -9.15
CA ASP A 50 -3.66 4.82 -9.25
C ASP A 50 -4.08 4.12 -7.95
N GLN A 51 -3.70 4.68 -6.81
CA GLN A 51 -4.09 4.16 -5.49
C GLN A 51 -5.61 4.24 -5.27
N LEU A 52 -6.27 5.32 -5.71
CA LEU A 52 -7.74 5.41 -5.69
C LEU A 52 -8.38 4.32 -6.54
N ALA A 53 -7.84 4.05 -7.74
CA ALA A 53 -8.34 2.97 -8.59
C ALA A 53 -8.19 1.60 -7.91
N VAL A 54 -7.06 1.34 -7.26
CA VAL A 54 -6.84 0.11 -6.48
C VAL A 54 -7.88 -0.04 -5.37
N LEU A 55 -8.16 1.03 -4.61
CA LEU A 55 -9.16 1.01 -3.54
C LEU A 55 -10.57 0.73 -4.09
N MET A 56 -10.89 1.20 -5.31
CA MET A 56 -12.18 0.92 -5.96
C MET A 56 -12.29 -0.50 -6.55
N GLY A 57 -11.16 -1.20 -6.69
CA GLY A 57 -11.10 -2.51 -7.35
C GLY A 57 -11.98 -3.58 -6.69
N GLY A 58 -12.04 -3.62 -5.36
CA GLY A 58 -12.89 -4.56 -4.62
C GLY A 58 -14.37 -4.39 -4.96
N ARG A 59 -14.90 -3.17 -4.82
CA ARG A 59 -16.31 -2.87 -5.16
C ARG A 59 -16.60 -3.18 -6.62
N CYS A 60 -15.75 -2.75 -7.54
CA CYS A 60 -15.97 -2.97 -8.98
C CYS A 60 -16.02 -4.47 -9.33
N ALA A 61 -15.23 -5.29 -8.66
CA ALA A 61 -15.27 -6.74 -8.85
C ALA A 61 -16.60 -7.33 -8.36
N GLU A 62 -17.12 -6.89 -7.21
CA GLU A 62 -18.44 -7.32 -6.73
C GLU A 62 -19.55 -6.95 -7.73
N GLU A 63 -19.57 -5.70 -8.20
CA GLU A 63 -20.58 -5.23 -9.16
C GLU A 63 -20.58 -6.04 -10.47
N ILE A 64 -19.40 -6.43 -10.97
CA ILE A 64 -19.27 -7.12 -12.25
C ILE A 64 -19.55 -8.62 -12.15
N PHE A 65 -19.09 -9.27 -11.07
CA PHE A 65 -19.13 -10.74 -10.96
C PHE A 65 -20.29 -11.26 -10.11
N LEU A 66 -20.76 -10.48 -9.14
CA LEU A 66 -21.80 -10.88 -8.21
C LEU A 66 -23.14 -10.20 -8.47
N GLU A 67 -23.17 -9.16 -9.31
CA GLU A 67 -24.35 -8.32 -9.60
C GLU A 67 -25.03 -7.75 -8.33
N ASP A 68 -24.30 -7.75 -7.21
CA ASP A 68 -24.72 -7.26 -5.89
C ASP A 68 -23.52 -6.63 -5.17
N VAL A 69 -23.80 -5.86 -4.13
CA VAL A 69 -22.80 -5.07 -3.41
C VAL A 69 -22.79 -5.42 -1.93
N SER A 70 -21.59 -5.68 -1.39
CA SER A 70 -21.44 -6.00 0.04
C SER A 70 -21.07 -4.77 0.89
N SER A 71 -21.18 -4.90 2.21
CA SER A 71 -20.61 -3.95 3.17
C SER A 71 -19.09 -4.10 3.35
N GLY A 72 -18.46 -5.13 2.76
CA GLY A 72 -17.03 -5.42 2.89
C GLY A 72 -16.12 -4.31 2.35
N ALA A 73 -16.57 -3.56 1.34
CA ALA A 73 -15.83 -2.45 0.76
C ALA A 73 -15.83 -1.16 1.63
N GLN A 74 -16.44 -1.16 2.82
CA GLN A 74 -16.56 0.04 3.67
C GLN A 74 -15.19 0.69 3.98
N GLN A 75 -14.20 -0.13 4.30
CA GLN A 75 -12.86 0.36 4.65
C GLN A 75 -12.20 1.02 3.43
N ASP A 76 -12.38 0.46 2.23
CA ASP A 76 -11.82 1.01 1.00
C ASP A 76 -12.43 2.35 0.64
N PHE A 77 -13.75 2.49 0.74
CA PHE A 77 -14.43 3.77 0.54
C PHE A 77 -13.97 4.82 1.55
N THR A 78 -13.80 4.43 2.82
CA THR A 78 -13.32 5.34 3.86
C THR A 78 -11.91 5.83 3.55
N GLN A 79 -11.02 4.93 3.15
CA GLN A 79 -9.65 5.27 2.77
C GLN A 79 -9.61 6.13 1.50
N ALA A 80 -10.35 5.75 0.46
CA ALA A 80 -10.39 6.46 -0.81
C ALA A 80 -10.95 7.88 -0.64
N THR A 81 -12.02 8.03 0.16
CA THR A 81 -12.62 9.35 0.45
C THR A 81 -11.65 10.24 1.21
N LYS A 82 -10.94 9.71 2.22
CA LYS A 82 -9.91 10.46 2.95
C LYS A 82 -8.79 10.89 2.01
N LEU A 83 -8.31 9.99 1.16
CA LEU A 83 -7.23 10.25 0.22
C LEU A 83 -7.63 11.31 -0.81
N ALA A 84 -8.81 11.19 -1.41
CA ALA A 84 -9.36 12.18 -2.34
C ALA A 84 -9.58 13.53 -1.66
N ARG A 85 -10.03 13.57 -0.40
CA ARG A 85 -10.10 14.82 0.37
C ARG A 85 -8.73 15.43 0.62
N SER A 86 -7.69 14.66 0.94
CA SER A 86 -6.32 15.19 1.06
C SER A 86 -5.81 15.74 -0.27
N MET A 87 -6.08 15.07 -1.39
CA MET A 87 -5.76 15.58 -2.73
C MET A 87 -6.35 16.97 -2.97
N VAL A 88 -7.63 17.16 -2.63
CA VAL A 88 -8.35 18.40 -2.89
C VAL A 88 -8.01 19.49 -1.86
N CYS A 89 -8.09 19.16 -0.57
CA CYS A 89 -8.05 20.15 0.51
C CYS A 89 -6.65 20.45 1.05
N GLN A 90 -5.68 19.54 0.90
CA GLN A 90 -4.35 19.67 1.52
C GLN A 90 -3.24 19.81 0.47
N TRP A 91 -3.36 19.10 -0.66
CA TRP A 91 -2.29 19.03 -1.65
C TRP A 91 -2.52 19.88 -2.89
N GLY A 92 -3.66 20.58 -2.98
CA GLY A 92 -3.98 21.44 -4.14
C GLY A 92 -4.03 20.69 -5.46
N MET A 93 -4.41 19.41 -5.45
CA MET A 93 -4.49 18.55 -6.64
C MET A 93 -5.86 18.59 -7.33
N SER A 94 -6.62 19.68 -7.17
CA SER A 94 -7.86 19.94 -7.90
C SER A 94 -7.67 21.11 -8.86
N ASP A 95 -8.00 20.89 -10.13
CA ASP A 95 -7.87 21.92 -11.16
C ASP A 95 -8.97 22.99 -11.02
N ALA A 96 -10.10 22.66 -10.39
CA ALA A 96 -11.23 23.56 -10.20
C ALA A 96 -11.06 24.48 -8.98
N LEU A 97 -10.48 23.97 -7.90
CA LEU A 97 -10.24 24.71 -6.65
C LEU A 97 -8.85 25.36 -6.60
N GLY A 98 -7.92 24.89 -7.45
CA GLY A 98 -6.58 25.43 -7.57
C GLY A 98 -5.66 24.99 -6.43
N ASN A 99 -4.51 25.65 -6.34
CA ASN A 99 -3.41 25.28 -5.44
C ASN A 99 -3.57 25.93 -4.06
N VAL A 100 -4.71 25.71 -3.40
CA VAL A 100 -5.03 26.27 -2.09
C VAL A 100 -5.23 25.15 -1.07
N ALA A 101 -4.67 25.31 0.13
CA ALA A 101 -4.98 24.44 1.25
C ALA A 101 -6.25 24.96 1.96
N TYR A 102 -7.29 24.13 1.98
CA TYR A 102 -8.58 24.39 2.62
C TYR A 102 -8.69 23.78 4.02
N ASP A 103 -7.79 22.84 4.35
CA ASP A 103 -7.76 22.15 5.63
C ASP A 103 -6.53 22.60 6.42
N GLU A 104 -6.74 23.35 7.50
CA GLU A 104 -5.69 23.83 8.41
C GLU A 104 -5.26 22.77 9.44
N SER A 105 -5.78 21.53 9.34
CA SER A 105 -5.47 20.44 10.29
C SER A 105 -4.02 19.95 10.23
N GLY A 106 -3.18 20.53 9.37
CA GLY A 106 -1.74 20.35 9.43
C GLY A 106 -1.14 21.23 10.52
N ASP A 107 -0.87 20.63 11.68
CA ASP A 107 0.16 21.04 12.67
C ASP A 107 -0.28 21.75 13.98
N ASN A 108 -1.56 22.08 14.23
CA ASN A 108 -1.97 22.74 15.50
C ASN A 108 -3.23 22.14 16.15
N GLY A 109 -3.15 20.87 16.59
CA GLY A 109 -4.29 20.15 17.16
C GLY A 109 -4.01 19.31 18.39
N ASN A 110 -3.00 19.63 19.21
CA ASN A 110 -2.91 19.15 20.60
C ASN A 110 -4.00 19.80 21.48
N GLY A 111 -5.27 19.69 21.04
CA GLY A 111 -6.44 20.09 21.80
C GLY A 111 -6.71 19.07 22.89
N PHE A 112 -6.18 19.35 24.08
CA PHE A 112 -6.56 18.73 25.35
C PHE A 112 -8.00 19.14 25.74
N SER A 113 -8.97 18.93 24.85
CA SER A 113 -10.39 19.15 25.09
C SER A 113 -11.18 18.29 24.12
N GLY A 114 -11.96 17.36 24.66
CA GLY A 114 -12.66 16.29 23.95
C GLY A 114 -13.83 16.74 23.07
N PHE A 115 -13.66 17.82 22.30
CA PHE A 115 -14.61 18.29 21.31
C PHE A 115 -13.89 18.59 19.99
N PRO A 116 -14.06 17.77 18.94
CA PRO A 116 -13.56 18.10 17.61
C PRO A 116 -14.47 19.16 16.99
N TYR A 117 -14.23 20.44 17.30
CA TYR A 117 -14.84 21.54 16.56
C TYR A 117 -13.89 21.93 15.42
N HIS A 118 -14.00 21.21 14.29
CA HIS A 118 -13.39 21.67 13.05
C HIS A 118 -14.27 22.77 12.48
N GLU A 119 -13.91 24.03 12.75
CA GLU A 119 -14.54 25.16 12.09
C GLU A 119 -14.07 25.14 10.62
N LYS A 120 -15.01 25.04 9.67
CA LYS A 120 -14.67 25.08 8.25
C LYS A 120 -14.11 26.47 7.94
N SER A 121 -12.83 26.58 7.61
CA SER A 121 -12.19 27.86 7.21
C SER A 121 -12.61 28.34 5.81
N TYR A 122 -13.73 27.85 5.26
CA TYR A 122 -14.20 28.12 3.91
C TYR A 122 -15.74 28.18 3.81
N SER A 123 -16.22 28.89 2.79
CA SER A 123 -17.66 29.07 2.54
C SER A 123 -18.39 27.76 2.21
N GLU A 124 -19.70 27.71 2.41
CA GLU A 124 -20.53 26.56 1.97
C GLU A 124 -20.47 26.32 0.46
N GLN A 125 -20.27 27.38 -0.34
CA GLN A 125 -20.05 27.24 -1.78
C GLN A 125 -18.75 26.49 -2.07
N THR A 126 -17.68 26.80 -1.34
CA THR A 126 -16.40 26.09 -1.42
C THR A 126 -16.53 24.66 -0.92
N ALA A 127 -17.26 24.43 0.17
CA ALA A 127 -17.53 23.10 0.71
C ALA A 127 -18.19 22.19 -0.33
N LYS A 128 -19.24 22.71 -0.99
CA LYS A 128 -19.90 22.00 -2.09
C LYS A 128 -18.95 21.69 -3.25
N ALA A 129 -18.12 22.66 -3.64
CA ALA A 129 -17.13 22.45 -4.71
C ALA A 129 -16.09 21.37 -4.35
N ILE A 130 -15.67 21.31 -3.07
CA ILE A 130 -14.80 20.24 -2.57
C ILE A 130 -15.49 18.88 -2.69
N ASP A 131 -16.74 18.77 -2.23
CA ASP A 131 -17.48 17.51 -2.27
C ASP A 131 -17.72 17.02 -3.70
N ASP A 132 -18.00 17.96 -4.63
CA ASP A 132 -18.18 17.65 -6.05
C ASP A 132 -16.86 17.16 -6.70
N GLU A 133 -15.71 17.78 -6.37
CA GLU A 133 -14.41 17.34 -6.87
C GLU A 133 -13.96 16.00 -6.27
N VAL A 134 -14.24 15.76 -4.98
CA VAL A 134 -14.01 14.44 -4.34
C VAL A 134 -14.84 13.38 -5.03
N ARG A 135 -16.15 13.61 -5.25
CA ARG A 135 -17.02 12.67 -5.95
C ARG A 135 -16.47 12.34 -7.34
N LYS A 136 -16.09 13.35 -8.10
CA LYS A 136 -15.53 13.21 -9.45
C LYS A 136 -14.21 12.42 -9.47
N LEU A 137 -13.35 12.58 -8.47
CA LEU A 137 -12.13 11.79 -8.35
C LEU A 137 -12.45 10.30 -8.09
N LEU A 138 -13.39 10.03 -7.19
CA LEU A 138 -13.80 8.67 -6.85
C LEU A 138 -14.54 7.98 -8.01
N GLU A 139 -15.42 8.70 -8.72
CA GLU A 139 -16.10 8.20 -9.92
C GLU A 139 -15.10 7.82 -11.01
N LYS A 140 -14.13 8.70 -11.31
CA LYS A 140 -13.07 8.39 -12.29
C LYS A 140 -12.21 7.19 -11.87
N ALA A 141 -11.92 7.06 -10.58
CA ALA A 141 -11.18 5.92 -10.06
C ALA A 141 -11.98 4.61 -10.18
N HIS A 142 -13.29 4.66 -9.92
CA HIS A 142 -14.22 3.55 -10.12
C HIS A 142 -14.29 3.16 -11.59
N ASP A 143 -14.52 4.11 -12.50
CA ASP A 143 -14.57 3.84 -13.95
C ASP A 143 -13.29 3.19 -14.47
N ARG A 144 -12.13 3.68 -14.02
CA ARG A 144 -10.83 3.09 -14.39
C ARG A 144 -10.65 1.69 -13.84
N ALA A 145 -11.02 1.45 -12.58
CA ALA A 145 -10.96 0.12 -11.98
C ALA A 145 -11.89 -0.85 -12.71
N LYS A 146 -13.09 -0.40 -13.07
CA LYS A 146 -14.08 -1.14 -13.84
C LYS A 146 -13.55 -1.54 -15.22
N GLU A 147 -12.93 -0.61 -15.95
CA GLU A 147 -12.32 -0.89 -17.25
C GLU A 147 -11.24 -1.98 -17.15
N ILE A 148 -10.35 -1.87 -16.15
CA ILE A 148 -9.30 -2.86 -15.91
C ILE A 148 -9.91 -4.23 -15.60
N ILE A 149 -10.92 -4.28 -14.72
CA ILE A 149 -11.55 -5.53 -14.31
C ILE A 149 -12.27 -6.22 -15.46
N ILE A 150 -12.96 -5.45 -16.31
CA ILE A 150 -13.60 -5.99 -17.53
C ILE A 150 -12.56 -6.53 -18.49
N THR A 151 -11.45 -5.80 -18.69
CA THR A 151 -10.37 -6.20 -19.60
C THR A 151 -9.67 -7.47 -19.15
N HIS A 152 -9.51 -7.66 -17.84
CA HIS A 152 -8.80 -8.79 -17.23
C HIS A 152 -9.74 -9.78 -16.52
N LYS A 153 -10.96 -9.95 -17.05
CA LYS A 153 -12.01 -10.78 -16.44
C LYS A 153 -11.54 -12.22 -16.16
N GLU A 154 -10.93 -12.86 -17.15
CA GLU A 154 -10.44 -14.24 -17.05
C GLU A 154 -9.38 -14.40 -15.95
N ALA A 155 -8.47 -13.43 -15.81
CA ALA A 155 -7.44 -13.44 -14.77
C ALA A 155 -8.06 -13.32 -13.37
N ILE A 156 -9.13 -12.55 -13.21
CA ILE A 156 -9.85 -12.41 -11.93
C ILE A 156 -10.58 -13.71 -11.56
N GLU A 157 -11.26 -14.34 -12.52
CA GLU A 157 -11.91 -15.63 -12.31
C GLU A 157 -10.89 -16.68 -11.90
N LYS A 158 -9.77 -16.76 -12.62
CA LYS A 158 -8.70 -17.70 -12.31
C LYS A 158 -8.08 -17.44 -10.94
N MET A 159 -7.81 -16.18 -10.61
CA MET A 159 -7.27 -15.80 -9.30
C MET A 159 -8.22 -16.16 -8.17
N THR A 160 -9.52 -15.98 -8.37
CA THR A 160 -10.53 -16.31 -7.38
C THR A 160 -10.59 -17.83 -7.16
N GLU A 161 -10.57 -18.62 -8.23
CA GLU A 161 -10.46 -20.09 -8.15
C GLU A 161 -9.22 -20.52 -7.34
N MET A 162 -8.06 -19.94 -7.63
CA MET A 162 -6.81 -20.28 -6.95
C MET A 162 -6.77 -19.79 -5.49
N LEU A 163 -7.40 -18.66 -5.17
CA LEU A 163 -7.56 -18.23 -3.78
C LEU A 163 -8.47 -19.18 -2.99
N MET A 164 -9.48 -19.77 -3.61
CA MET A 164 -10.32 -20.77 -2.94
C MET A 164 -9.57 -22.07 -2.65
N GLU A 165 -8.64 -22.48 -3.53
CA GLU A 165 -7.83 -23.69 -3.35
C GLU A 165 -6.68 -23.48 -2.36
N TYR A 166 -5.95 -22.36 -2.47
CA TYR A 166 -4.69 -22.14 -1.75
C TYR A 166 -4.79 -21.17 -0.58
N GLU A 167 -5.91 -20.45 -0.44
CA GLU A 167 -6.20 -19.39 0.54
C GLU A 167 -5.28 -18.16 0.46
N THR A 168 -4.06 -18.31 -0.07
CA THR A 168 -3.03 -17.28 -0.21
C THR A 168 -2.22 -17.46 -1.49
N LEU A 169 -2.12 -16.39 -2.28
CA LEU A 169 -1.30 -16.29 -3.48
C LEU A 169 -0.21 -15.24 -3.27
N ASP A 170 1.02 -15.55 -3.66
CA ASP A 170 2.16 -14.64 -3.60
C ASP A 170 2.32 -13.82 -4.89
N ALA A 171 3.24 -12.85 -4.91
CA ALA A 171 3.46 -11.99 -6.06
C ALA A 171 3.83 -12.76 -7.34
N GLN A 172 4.47 -13.93 -7.24
CA GLN A 172 4.79 -14.76 -8.40
C GLN A 172 3.52 -15.42 -8.92
N ASP A 173 2.71 -15.99 -8.04
CA ASP A 173 1.43 -16.62 -8.39
C ASP A 173 0.52 -15.68 -9.19
N ILE A 174 0.38 -14.45 -8.68
CA ILE A 174 -0.53 -13.46 -9.23
C ILE A 174 -0.04 -13.01 -10.62
N ARG A 175 1.29 -12.91 -10.83
CA ARG A 175 1.87 -12.64 -12.15
C ARG A 175 1.69 -13.81 -13.12
N ASP A 176 1.91 -15.04 -12.66
CA ASP A 176 1.74 -16.25 -13.49
C ASP A 176 0.28 -16.36 -13.97
N ILE A 177 -0.70 -16.05 -13.11
CA ILE A 177 -2.12 -16.00 -13.47
C ILE A 177 -2.39 -14.91 -14.51
N LEU A 178 -1.86 -13.70 -14.31
CA LEU A 178 -2.07 -12.59 -15.23
C LEU A 178 -1.48 -12.85 -16.62
N ASN A 179 -0.34 -13.54 -16.69
CA ASN A 179 0.33 -13.87 -17.94
C ASN A 179 -0.20 -15.15 -18.60
N HIS A 180 -1.22 -15.80 -18.04
CA HIS A 180 -1.73 -17.11 -18.46
C HIS A 180 -0.67 -18.23 -18.41
N GLU A 181 0.28 -18.13 -17.48
CA GLU A 181 1.39 -19.08 -17.26
C GLU A 181 1.21 -19.91 -15.97
N TRP A 182 0.05 -19.81 -15.33
CA TRP A 182 -0.25 -20.51 -14.08
C TRP A 182 -0.07 -22.03 -14.21
N ASP A 183 0.66 -22.61 -13.25
CA ASP A 183 0.91 -24.04 -13.15
C ASP A 183 0.75 -24.51 -11.70
N ASP A 184 -0.28 -25.33 -11.49
CA ASP A 184 -0.68 -25.86 -10.20
C ASP A 184 0.39 -26.76 -9.57
N GLU A 185 1.12 -27.53 -10.38
CA GLU A 185 2.18 -28.41 -9.89
C GLU A 185 3.39 -27.61 -9.43
N LYS A 186 3.70 -26.48 -10.09
CA LYS A 186 4.73 -25.55 -9.61
C LYS A 186 4.36 -24.99 -8.23
N LYS A 187 3.11 -24.56 -8.02
CA LYS A 187 2.66 -24.06 -6.72
C LYS A 187 2.76 -25.13 -5.63
N LYS A 188 2.23 -26.34 -5.88
CA LYS A 188 2.31 -27.46 -4.94
C LYS A 188 3.75 -27.85 -4.60
N LYS A 189 4.65 -27.82 -5.59
CA LYS A 189 6.07 -28.05 -5.36
C LYS A 189 6.68 -26.98 -4.43
N ARG A 190 6.44 -25.69 -4.70
CA ARG A 190 6.93 -24.60 -3.82
C ARG A 190 6.45 -24.74 -2.38
N LEU A 191 5.19 -25.13 -2.18
CA LEU A 191 4.63 -25.34 -0.84
C LEU A 191 5.27 -26.53 -0.12
N ARG A 192 5.51 -27.65 -0.81
CA ARG A 192 6.24 -28.81 -0.27
C ARG A 192 7.68 -28.44 0.12
N ASP A 193 8.40 -27.78 -0.78
CA ASP A 193 9.79 -27.35 -0.55
C ASP A 193 9.88 -26.40 0.67
N ALA A 194 8.88 -25.54 0.87
CA ALA A 194 8.80 -24.64 2.03
C ALA A 194 8.52 -25.38 3.35
N ASP A 195 7.63 -26.39 3.33
CA ASP A 195 7.33 -27.22 4.50
C ASP A 195 8.53 -28.08 4.93
N ASP A 196 9.26 -28.65 3.95
CA ASP A 196 10.49 -29.40 4.19
C ASP A 196 11.60 -28.52 4.80
N LEU A 197 11.69 -27.26 4.36
CA LEU A 197 12.64 -26.29 4.93
C LEU A 197 12.30 -25.95 6.39
N PHE A 198 11.00 -25.84 6.72
CA PHE A 198 10.54 -25.53 8.08
C PHE A 198 10.71 -26.72 9.05
N LYS A 199 10.62 -27.95 8.53
CA LYS A 199 10.83 -29.18 9.30
C LYS A 199 12.30 -29.53 9.51
N SER A 200 13.19 -29.01 8.67
CA SER A 200 14.63 -29.21 8.81
C SER A 200 15.17 -28.46 10.03
N PRO A 201 15.99 -29.08 10.90
CA PRO A 201 16.58 -28.37 12.03
C PRO A 201 17.41 -27.18 11.49
N PRO A 202 17.41 -26.02 12.17
CA PRO A 202 18.23 -24.90 11.73
C PRO A 202 19.67 -25.39 11.59
N SER A 203 20.26 -25.21 10.41
CA SER A 203 21.71 -25.32 10.25
C SER A 203 22.30 -24.50 11.39
N GLY A 204 23.22 -25.11 12.16
CA GLY A 204 23.74 -24.57 13.41
C GLY A 204 24.11 -23.08 13.33
N PRO A 205 24.23 -22.40 14.49
CA PRO A 205 24.32 -20.95 14.57
C PRO A 205 25.28 -20.39 13.50
N PRO A 206 24.88 -19.32 12.77
CA PRO A 206 25.74 -18.74 11.74
C PRO A 206 27.13 -18.51 12.32
N PRO A 207 28.20 -18.84 11.58
CA PRO A 207 29.55 -18.69 12.09
C PRO A 207 29.72 -17.25 12.61
N PRO A 208 30.30 -17.08 13.81
CA PRO A 208 30.47 -15.75 14.38
C PRO A 208 31.20 -14.87 13.35
N PRO A 209 30.80 -13.60 13.18
CA PRO A 209 31.49 -12.69 12.29
C PRO A 209 32.97 -12.69 12.66
N LYS A 210 33.83 -12.96 11.67
CA LYS A 210 35.29 -12.95 11.88
C LYS A 210 35.70 -11.52 12.21
N PHE A 211 35.93 -11.25 13.50
CA PHE A 211 36.63 -10.04 13.90
C PHE A 211 38.06 -10.11 13.35
N PRO A 212 38.61 -9.03 12.78
CA PRO A 212 40.02 -8.97 12.42
C PRO A 212 40.86 -9.28 13.65
N SER A 213 41.61 -10.39 13.60
CA SER A 213 42.57 -10.75 14.64
C SER A 213 43.86 -9.99 14.38
N GLU A 214 44.03 -8.84 15.02
CA GLU A 214 45.31 -8.21 15.35
C GLU A 214 45.00 -6.85 16.00
N LEU A 215 44.96 -6.83 17.34
CA LEU A 215 45.41 -5.64 18.05
C LEU A 215 46.92 -5.64 17.85
N ASP A 216 47.37 -4.88 16.86
CA ASP A 216 48.75 -4.48 16.68
C ASP A 216 49.22 -3.89 18.03
N GLU A 217 50.02 -4.66 18.78
CA GLU A 217 50.71 -4.20 19.99
C GLU A 217 51.73 -3.15 19.57
N GLN A 218 51.27 -1.93 19.31
CA GLN A 218 52.13 -0.76 19.27
C GLN A 218 52.35 -0.30 20.72
N PRO A 219 53.57 -0.39 21.27
CA PRO A 219 53.83 0.08 22.62
C PRO A 219 53.61 1.59 22.69
N ARG A 220 52.79 2.03 23.64
CA ARG A 220 52.63 3.46 23.98
C ARG A 220 53.98 3.98 24.46
N THR A 221 54.64 4.80 23.64
CA THR A 221 55.74 5.63 24.11
C THR A 221 55.15 6.88 24.74
N ASP A 222 55.29 6.98 26.06
CA ASP A 222 55.09 8.22 26.80
C ASP A 222 56.09 9.28 26.29
N ASN A 223 55.59 10.44 25.86
CA ASN A 223 56.35 11.68 25.98
C ASN A 223 55.40 12.89 26.03
N ASP A 224 55.23 13.33 27.27
CA ASP A 224 55.23 14.68 27.81
C ASP A 224 55.16 15.93 26.89
N ALA A 225 54.49 16.93 27.47
CA ALA A 225 54.60 18.38 27.27
C ALA A 225 53.97 19.02 26.02
N GLY A 226 52.92 19.82 26.27
CA GLY A 226 52.56 20.92 25.38
C GLY A 226 51.12 21.42 25.51
N LEU A 227 50.77 22.08 26.63
CA LEU A 227 49.63 22.99 26.64
C LEU A 227 49.91 24.13 25.64
N GLY A 228 49.22 24.12 24.50
CA GLY A 228 49.24 25.16 23.48
C GLY A 228 47.84 25.73 23.27
N ILE A 229 47.53 26.77 24.03
CA ILE A 229 46.52 27.79 23.76
C ILE A 229 46.69 28.39 22.35
N ALA A 230 45.62 28.51 21.57
CA ALA A 230 45.30 29.72 20.78
C ALA A 230 43.96 29.60 20.03
N GLU A 231 43.25 30.72 20.06
CA GLU A 231 41.97 31.08 19.42
C GLU A 231 41.98 30.96 17.89
N THR A 232 40.82 30.69 17.28
CA THR A 232 40.03 31.67 16.51
C THR A 232 38.67 31.10 16.11
#